data_AF-A0A6P6XHV7-F1
#
_entry.id   AF-A0A6P6XHV7-F1
#
_cell.length_a   1.000
_cell.length_b   1.000
_cell.length_c   1.000
_cell.angle_alpha   90.00
_cell.angle_beta   90.00
_cell.angle_gamma   90.00
#
_symmetry.space_group_name_H-M   'P 1'
#
loop_
_entity.id
_entity.type
_entity.pdbx_description
1 polymer ?
#
loop_
_entity_poly.entity_id
_entity_poly.type
_entity_poly.pdbx_seq_one_letter_code
_entity_poly.pdbx_strand_id
1 'polypeptide(L)'
;MSIVDGEVNELTEDPGRPSLYSPLIAAYNVVNFGARGDGRTDSTAAFLWAWMSACSSASPATVYVSRGNFLIRAASFSGPCRSRIQFQIDGTLVAPDNYYVIGNSGFWILFYKVSRLTISGGTIDTRGNEFWSCRKNGNNCPAGARSMMEFDLGIFPLVVSNVIRARKP
;
A
#
# COMPACT_ATOMS: atom_id res chain seq x y z
N MET A 1 12.76 14.01 42.14
CA MET A 1 13.01 15.42 42.47
C MET A 1 14.47 15.68 42.15
N SER A 2 14.92 16.50 41.21
CA SER A 2 14.33 17.25 40.10
C SER A 2 15.51 17.56 39.13
N ILE A 3 15.14 17.83 37.88
CA ILE A 3 15.91 18.27 36.70
C ILE A 3 16.79 19.52 36.96
N VAL A 4 17.91 19.68 36.21
CA VAL A 4 18.29 20.82 35.31
C VAL A 4 19.58 20.45 34.55
N ASP A 5 19.55 20.27 33.21
CA ASP A 5 19.77 21.23 32.10
C ASP A 5 21.26 21.58 31.84
N GLY A 6 21.72 21.43 30.59
CA GLY A 6 23.01 21.98 30.15
C GLY A 6 23.61 21.38 28.87
N GLU A 7 23.35 22.05 27.74
CA GLU A 7 24.19 22.23 26.54
C GLU A 7 24.80 21.00 25.82
N VAL A 8 24.20 20.65 24.67
CA VAL A 8 24.96 20.10 23.54
C VAL A 8 25.33 21.27 22.61
N ASN A 9 26.62 21.59 22.59
CA ASN A 9 27.20 22.68 21.80
C ASN A 9 26.94 22.49 20.29
N GLU A 10 26.54 23.60 19.68
CA GLU A 10 26.34 23.82 18.25
C GLU A 10 27.68 23.73 17.52
N LEU A 11 27.92 22.64 16.80
CA LEU A 11 29.03 22.53 15.86
C LEU A 11 28.48 22.83 14.45
N THR A 12 28.95 23.94 13.89
CA THR A 12 28.61 24.49 12.57
C THR A 12 28.47 23.40 11.48
N GLU A 13 27.29 23.33 10.88
CA GLU A 13 26.95 22.42 9.78
C GLU A 13 27.66 22.82 8.47
N ASP A 14 28.35 21.87 7.84
CA ASP A 14 29.03 22.01 6.53
C ASP A 14 28.02 21.70 5.39
N PRO A 15 27.74 22.62 4.45
CA PRO A 15 26.71 22.45 3.43
C PRO A 15 27.19 21.51 2.31
N GLY A 16 27.17 20.21 2.56
CA GLY A 16 27.52 19.23 1.53
C GLY A 16 27.54 17.75 1.90
N ARG A 17 27.33 17.38 3.18
CA ARG A 17 27.36 15.97 3.60
C ARG A 17 25.97 15.49 4.03
N PRO A 18 25.35 14.48 3.38
CA PRO A 18 24.13 13.89 3.89
C PRO A 18 24.42 13.27 5.26
N SER A 19 23.63 13.67 6.26
CA SER A 19 23.75 13.16 7.63
C SER A 19 23.50 11.65 7.64
N LEU A 20 24.38 10.90 8.33
CA LEU A 20 24.23 9.46 8.53
C LEU A 20 23.10 9.09 9.52
N TYR A 21 22.35 10.09 9.99
CA TYR A 21 21.19 9.93 10.85
C TYR A 21 19.95 10.57 10.21
N SER A 22 19.69 10.22 8.96
CA SER A 22 18.29 10.15 8.53
C SER A 22 17.66 8.95 9.24
N PRO A 23 16.49 9.05 9.87
CA PRO A 23 15.80 7.87 10.38
C PRO A 23 15.64 6.90 9.20
N LEU A 24 16.34 5.77 9.26
CA LEU A 24 16.19 4.69 8.29
C LEU A 24 14.71 4.36 8.23
N ILE A 25 14.05 4.74 7.14
CA ILE A 25 12.67 4.35 6.91
C ILE A 25 12.68 2.82 6.81
N ALA A 26 12.06 2.16 7.79
CA ALA A 26 12.06 0.70 7.84
C ALA A 26 11.28 0.16 6.63
N ALA A 27 11.96 -0.55 5.73
CA ALA A 27 11.37 -1.07 4.52
C ALA A 27 10.91 -2.53 4.70
N TYR A 28 9.59 -2.73 4.67
CA TYR A 28 8.91 -4.01 4.73
C TYR A 28 8.62 -4.46 3.29
N ASN A 29 9.61 -5.08 2.65
CA ASN A 29 9.46 -5.59 1.28
C ASN A 29 8.55 -6.82 1.26
N VAL A 30 7.46 -6.78 0.49
CA VAL A 30 6.46 -7.86 0.40
C VAL A 30 7.05 -9.22 0.00
N VAL A 31 8.16 -9.25 -0.75
CA VAL A 31 8.85 -10.50 -1.12
C VAL A 31 9.47 -11.19 0.10
N ASN A 32 9.93 -10.41 1.09
CA ASN A 32 10.45 -10.96 2.35
C ASN A 32 9.33 -11.62 3.18
N PHE A 33 8.07 -11.35 2.87
CA PHE A 33 6.89 -11.97 3.46
C PHE A 33 6.29 -13.09 2.58
N GLY A 34 7.00 -13.49 1.51
CA GLY A 34 6.61 -14.60 0.64
C GLY A 34 5.82 -14.21 -0.61
N ALA A 35 5.68 -12.91 -0.92
CA ALA A 35 5.05 -12.48 -2.15
C ALA A 35 5.85 -12.94 -3.38
N ARG A 36 5.15 -13.36 -4.44
CA ARG A 36 5.78 -13.77 -5.71
C ARG A 36 5.34 -12.85 -6.83
N GLY A 37 6.31 -12.23 -7.50
CA GLY A 37 6.11 -11.28 -8.59
C GLY A 37 5.83 -11.93 -9.96
N ASP A 38 5.20 -13.11 -10.01
CA ASP A 38 4.98 -13.92 -11.22
C ASP A 38 3.63 -13.67 -11.92
N GLY A 39 2.76 -12.85 -11.33
CA GLY A 39 1.42 -12.50 -11.82
C GLY A 39 0.39 -13.63 -11.72
N ARG A 40 0.71 -14.73 -11.01
CA ARG A 40 -0.10 -15.95 -10.94
C ARG A 40 -0.29 -16.44 -9.51
N THR A 41 0.75 -16.41 -8.70
CA THR A 41 0.69 -16.84 -7.30
C THR A 41 -0.02 -15.77 -6.47
N ASP A 42 -1.02 -16.19 -5.70
CA ASP A 42 -1.72 -15.33 -4.76
C ASP A 42 -0.76 -14.81 -3.67
N SER A 43 -0.48 -13.51 -3.73
CA SER A 43 0.42 -12.82 -2.81
C SER A 43 -0.33 -12.07 -1.70
N THR A 44 -1.66 -12.23 -1.60
CA THR A 44 -2.51 -11.46 -0.66
C THR A 44 -2.02 -11.59 0.79
N ALA A 45 -1.71 -12.81 1.25
CA ALA A 45 -1.24 -13.03 2.61
C ALA A 45 0.09 -12.30 2.89
N ALA A 46 1.04 -12.36 1.97
CA ALA A 46 2.34 -11.70 2.11
C ALA A 46 2.20 -10.17 2.23
N PHE A 47 1.29 -9.58 1.45
CA PHE A 47 0.97 -8.17 1.55
C PHE A 47 0.36 -7.80 2.91
N LEU A 48 -0.55 -8.62 3.44
CA LEU A 48 -1.16 -8.40 4.75
C LEU A 48 -0.12 -8.50 5.88
N TRP A 49 0.81 -9.45 5.81
CA TRP A 49 1.89 -9.58 6.80
C TRP A 49 2.88 -8.41 6.74
N ALA A 50 3.27 -7.98 5.53
CA ALA A 50 4.11 -6.80 5.35
C ALA A 50 3.44 -5.55 5.92
N TRP A 51 2.15 -5.37 5.64
CA TRP A 51 1.34 -4.27 6.18
C TRP A 51 1.27 -4.30 7.70
N MET A 52 0.93 -5.45 8.30
CA MET A 52 0.84 -5.58 9.76
C MET A 52 2.17 -5.24 10.45
N SER A 53 3.28 -5.66 9.84
CA SER A 53 4.63 -5.38 10.35
C SER A 53 4.98 -3.91 10.25
N ALA A 54 4.67 -3.26 9.12
CA ALA A 54 4.88 -1.82 8.95
C ALA A 54 3.99 -0.99 9.87
N CYS A 55 2.71 -1.33 9.95
CA CYS A 55 1.70 -0.61 10.74
C CYS A 55 1.97 -0.66 12.26
N SER A 56 2.66 -1.70 12.73
CA SER A 56 3.08 -1.86 14.13
C SER A 56 4.45 -1.22 14.46
N SER A 57 5.14 -0.65 13.47
CA SER A 57 6.41 0.07 13.66
C SER A 57 6.24 1.33 14.51
N ALA A 58 7.16 1.54 15.46
CA ALA A 58 7.21 2.77 16.25
C ALA A 58 7.72 3.97 15.44
N SER A 59 8.49 3.73 14.39
CA SER A 59 9.06 4.74 13.49
C SER A 59 8.37 4.72 12.13
N PRO A 60 8.46 5.81 11.32
CA PRO A 60 7.95 5.82 9.96
C PRO A 60 8.44 4.61 9.16
N ALA A 61 7.51 3.96 8.45
CA ALA A 61 7.76 2.69 7.79
C ALA A 61 7.24 2.69 6.34
N THR A 62 7.90 1.91 5.50
CA THR A 62 7.51 1.71 4.10
C THR A 62 7.13 0.26 3.87
N VAL A 63 5.91 0.01 3.40
CA VAL A 63 5.59 -1.25 2.71
C VAL A 63 6.09 -1.11 1.28
N TYR A 64 7.07 -1.95 0.91
CA TYR A 64 7.73 -1.86 -0.39
C TYR A 64 7.31 -3.00 -1.31
N VAL A 65 6.70 -2.65 -2.44
CA VAL A 65 6.35 -3.59 -3.51
C VAL A 65 7.41 -3.46 -4.60
N SER A 66 8.36 -4.39 -4.58
CA SER A 66 9.44 -4.44 -5.58
C SER A 66 8.91 -4.69 -7.00
N ARG A 67 9.79 -4.61 -8.00
CA ARG A 67 9.42 -4.88 -9.41
C ARG A 67 8.93 -6.32 -9.57
N GLY A 68 7.85 -6.50 -10.33
CA GLY A 68 7.19 -7.77 -10.58
C GLY A 68 5.69 -7.60 -10.72
N ASN A 69 4.98 -8.67 -11.06
CA ASN A 69 3.52 -8.70 -11.11
C ASN A 69 2.99 -9.46 -9.90
N PHE A 70 2.24 -8.81 -9.01
CA PHE A 70 1.74 -9.44 -7.79
C PHE A 70 0.24 -9.62 -7.91
N LEU A 71 -0.20 -10.89 -8.01
CA LEU A 71 -1.62 -11.19 -7.98
C LEU A 71 -2.14 -11.03 -6.55
N ILE A 72 -3.15 -10.17 -6.38
CA ILE A 72 -3.79 -9.90 -5.08
C ILE A 72 -5.29 -10.07 -5.24
N ARG A 73 -5.91 -10.79 -4.30
CA ARG A 73 -7.37 -10.92 -4.17
C ARG A 73 -7.92 -9.73 -3.38
N ALA A 74 -9.10 -9.85 -2.77
CA ALA A 74 -9.58 -8.81 -1.87
C ALA A 74 -8.65 -8.67 -0.65
N ALA A 75 -8.12 -7.46 -0.44
CA ALA A 75 -7.18 -7.16 0.64
C ALA A 75 -7.65 -5.90 1.42
N SER A 76 -7.65 -6.02 2.75
CA SER A 76 -7.92 -4.90 3.66
C SER A 76 -6.70 -4.61 4.51
N PHE A 77 -6.10 -3.45 4.27
CA PHE A 77 -4.98 -2.88 4.99
C PHE A 77 -5.51 -1.97 6.11
N SER A 78 -5.72 -2.56 7.28
CA SER A 78 -6.39 -1.89 8.40
C SER A 78 -5.41 -1.21 9.34
N GLY A 79 -5.79 -0.05 9.85
CA GLY A 79 -5.16 0.63 10.99
C GLY A 79 -5.95 0.43 12.30
N PRO A 80 -5.69 1.27 13.33
CA PRO A 80 -4.76 2.40 13.32
C PRO A 80 -3.29 1.95 13.33
N CYS A 81 -2.44 2.66 12.56
CA CYS A 81 -1.00 2.44 12.58
C CYS A 81 -0.31 3.35 13.60
N ARG A 82 0.79 2.87 14.19
CA ARG A 82 1.53 3.58 15.25
C ARG A 82 2.29 4.79 14.75
N SER A 83 2.70 4.78 13.48
CA SER A 83 3.45 5.86 12.84
C SER A 83 2.99 6.07 11.38
N ARG A 84 3.61 7.02 10.69
CA ARG A 84 3.39 7.28 9.25
C ARG A 84 3.77 6.04 8.44
N ILE A 85 2.92 5.68 7.48
CA ILE A 85 3.17 4.58 6.54
C ILE A 85 3.28 5.10 5.12
N GLN A 86 4.32 4.67 4.41
CA GLN A 86 4.41 4.78 2.96
C GLN A 86 4.14 3.42 2.31
N PHE A 87 3.22 3.37 1.36
CA PHE A 87 2.99 2.21 0.50
C PHE A 87 3.60 2.50 -0.87
N GLN A 88 4.86 2.07 -1.05
CA GLN A 88 5.65 2.34 -2.25
C GLN A 88 5.54 1.16 -3.22
N ILE A 89 5.09 1.44 -4.44
CA ILE A 89 4.89 0.45 -5.49
C ILE A 89 5.84 0.72 -6.65
N ASP A 90 6.77 -0.20 -6.90
CA ASP A 90 7.62 -0.20 -8.10
C ASP A 90 7.20 -1.29 -9.11
N GLY A 91 6.39 -2.25 -8.68
CA GLY A 91 5.81 -3.31 -9.52
C GLY A 91 4.39 -3.02 -10.02
N THR A 92 3.67 -4.11 -10.30
CA THR A 92 2.27 -4.11 -10.74
C THR A 92 1.43 -4.91 -9.77
N LEU A 93 0.34 -4.33 -9.28
CA LEU A 93 -0.71 -5.07 -8.57
C LEU A 93 -1.72 -5.59 -9.59
N VAL A 94 -2.02 -6.88 -9.54
CA VAL A 94 -2.81 -7.56 -10.57
C VAL A 94 -4.03 -8.22 -9.94
N ALA A 95 -5.23 -7.91 -10.45
CA ALA A 95 -6.46 -8.56 -10.03
C ALA A 95 -6.53 -10.00 -10.57
N PRO A 96 -7.31 -10.90 -9.96
CA PRO A 96 -7.53 -12.24 -10.51
C PRO A 96 -8.22 -12.19 -11.88
N ASP A 97 -7.88 -13.12 -12.79
CA ASP A 97 -8.57 -13.26 -14.08
C ASP A 97 -10.07 -13.54 -13.91
N ASN A 98 -10.39 -14.39 -12.92
CA ASN A 98 -11.76 -14.67 -12.57
C ASN A 98 -12.32 -13.54 -11.69
N TYR A 99 -13.05 -12.61 -12.31
CA TYR A 99 -13.65 -11.46 -11.63
C TYR A 99 -14.67 -11.83 -10.55
N TYR A 100 -15.21 -13.07 -10.53
CA TYR A 100 -16.07 -13.54 -9.43
C TYR A 100 -15.32 -13.68 -8.10
N VAL A 101 -13.98 -13.82 -8.15
CA VAL A 101 -13.13 -13.96 -6.95
C VAL A 101 -13.21 -12.73 -6.05
N ILE A 102 -13.33 -11.54 -6.65
CA ILE A 102 -13.40 -10.25 -5.94
C ILE A 102 -14.75 -9.55 -6.12
N GLY A 103 -15.56 -9.97 -7.10
CA GLY A 103 -16.73 -9.22 -7.55
C GLY A 103 -17.82 -9.00 -6.51
N ASN A 104 -17.84 -9.75 -5.41
CA ASN A 104 -18.79 -9.57 -4.31
C ASN A 104 -18.12 -9.12 -3.00
N SER A 105 -16.82 -8.81 -3.02
CA SER A 105 -16.06 -8.39 -1.84
C SER A 105 -16.32 -6.94 -1.44
N GLY A 106 -17.05 -6.17 -2.26
CA GLY A 106 -17.25 -4.72 -2.12
C GLY A 106 -16.01 -3.91 -2.50
N PHE A 107 -14.83 -4.36 -2.05
CA PHE A 107 -13.53 -3.74 -2.29
C PHE A 107 -12.51 -4.76 -2.80
N TRP A 108 -11.64 -4.32 -3.71
CA TRP A 108 -10.47 -5.09 -4.09
C TRP A 108 -9.28 -4.76 -3.19
N ILE A 109 -8.90 -3.49 -3.10
CA ILE A 109 -7.87 -3.00 -2.19
C ILE A 109 -8.51 -1.91 -1.32
N LEU A 110 -8.51 -2.14 -0.01
CA LEU A 110 -9.09 -1.24 0.98
C LEU A 110 -8.03 -0.84 1.99
N PHE A 111 -7.86 0.47 2.20
CA PHE A 111 -7.14 1.01 3.35
C PHE A 111 -8.18 1.52 4.34
N TYR A 112 -8.25 0.91 5.52
CA TYR A 112 -9.35 1.15 6.47
C TYR A 112 -8.84 1.71 7.80
N LYS A 113 -9.35 2.86 8.22
CA LYS A 113 -8.97 3.54 9.48
C LYS A 113 -7.45 3.73 9.62
N VAL A 114 -6.80 4.08 8.52
CA VAL A 114 -5.36 4.38 8.49
C VAL A 114 -5.21 5.89 8.53
N SER A 115 -4.34 6.41 9.39
CA SER A 115 -3.98 7.83 9.38
C SER A 115 -2.57 7.99 8.85
N ARG A 116 -2.29 9.11 8.16
CA ARG A 116 -0.94 9.46 7.66
C ARG A 116 -0.36 8.39 6.71
N LEU A 117 -1.20 7.90 5.80
CA LEU A 117 -0.82 7.01 4.70
C LEU A 117 -0.40 7.81 3.46
N THR A 118 0.71 7.43 2.85
CA THR A 118 1.12 7.92 1.52
C THR A 118 1.24 6.72 0.58
N ILE A 119 0.60 6.79 -0.58
CA ILE A 119 0.70 5.74 -1.62
C ILE A 119 1.44 6.34 -2.81
N SER A 120 2.45 5.66 -3.33
CA SER A 120 3.28 6.19 -4.40
C SER A 120 3.72 5.13 -5.40
N GLY A 121 3.69 5.52 -6.68
CA GLY A 121 4.20 4.72 -7.79
C GLY A 121 3.24 3.63 -8.29
N GLY A 122 3.81 2.72 -9.07
CA GLY A 122 3.20 1.45 -9.43
C GLY A 122 2.22 1.47 -10.60
N THR A 123 1.86 0.26 -11.01
CA THR A 123 0.78 0.00 -11.96
C THR A 123 -0.29 -0.83 -11.27
N ILE A 124 -1.56 -0.53 -11.52
CA ILE A 124 -2.68 -1.37 -11.10
C ILE A 124 -3.34 -1.94 -12.35
N ASP A 125 -3.32 -3.25 -12.47
CA ASP A 125 -4.01 -4.02 -13.50
C ASP A 125 -5.27 -4.64 -12.88
N THR A 126 -6.43 -4.04 -13.16
CA THR A 126 -7.72 -4.44 -12.57
C THR A 126 -8.37 -5.62 -13.27
N ARG A 127 -7.84 -6.07 -14.42
CA ARG A 127 -8.41 -7.14 -15.27
C ARG A 127 -9.93 -7.08 -15.47
N GLY A 128 -10.50 -5.86 -15.54
CA GLY A 128 -11.95 -5.65 -15.54
C GLY A 128 -12.68 -6.01 -16.85
N ASN A 129 -11.97 -6.44 -17.90
CA ASN A 129 -12.54 -6.65 -19.24
C ASN A 129 -13.74 -7.60 -19.27
N GLU A 130 -13.54 -8.79 -18.71
CA GLU A 130 -14.56 -9.83 -18.67
C GLU A 130 -15.78 -9.41 -17.84
N PHE A 131 -15.55 -8.67 -16.74
CA PHE A 131 -16.64 -8.10 -15.93
C PHE A 131 -17.49 -7.11 -16.73
N TRP A 132 -16.86 -6.18 -17.46
CA TRP A 132 -17.60 -5.20 -18.27
C TRP A 132 -18.30 -5.86 -19.46
N SER A 133 -17.70 -6.88 -20.08
CA SER A 133 -18.34 -7.70 -21.11
C SER A 133 -19.60 -8.39 -20.58
N CYS A 134 -19.52 -9.00 -19.40
CA CYS A 134 -20.67 -9.59 -18.71
C CYS A 134 -21.82 -8.58 -18.53
N ARG A 135 -21.50 -7.38 -18.01
CA ARG A 135 -22.49 -6.31 -17.76
C ARG A 135 -23.13 -5.82 -19.06
N LYS A 136 -22.33 -5.65 -20.11
CA LYS A 136 -22.79 -5.21 -21.44
C LYS A 136 -23.78 -6.21 -22.06
N ASN A 137 -23.55 -7.50 -21.85
CA ASN A 137 -24.38 -8.58 -22.40
C ASN A 137 -25.65 -8.87 -21.58
N GLY A 138 -25.88 -8.16 -20.47
CA GLY A 138 -27.07 -8.37 -19.61
C GLY A 138 -27.04 -9.69 -18.83
N ASN A 139 -25.85 -10.28 -18.65
CA ASN A 139 -25.68 -11.54 -17.92
C ASN A 139 -25.76 -11.31 -16.40
N ASN A 140 -25.89 -12.41 -15.65
CA ASN A 140 -25.83 -12.38 -14.18
C ASN A 140 -24.38 -12.20 -13.68
N CYS A 141 -23.98 -10.94 -13.53
CA CYS A 141 -22.64 -10.54 -13.08
C CYS A 141 -22.65 -10.20 -11.58
N PRO A 142 -21.51 -10.35 -10.87
CA PRO A 142 -21.41 -9.92 -9.49
C PRO A 142 -21.52 -8.38 -9.38
N ALA A 143 -21.64 -7.85 -8.17
CA ALA A 143 -21.83 -6.40 -7.96
C ALA A 143 -20.66 -5.55 -8.47
N GLY A 144 -19.45 -6.11 -8.47
CA GLY A 144 -18.19 -5.44 -8.74
C GLY A 144 -17.48 -5.02 -7.46
N ALA A 145 -16.15 -4.94 -7.52
CA ALA A 145 -15.32 -4.47 -6.42
C ALA A 145 -14.81 -3.06 -6.72
N ARG A 146 -14.80 -2.18 -5.73
CA ARG A 146 -14.17 -0.85 -5.84
C ARG A 146 -12.69 -0.96 -5.46
N SER A 147 -11.80 -0.31 -6.20
CA SER A 147 -10.34 -0.53 -6.09
C SER A 147 -9.67 0.24 -4.96
N MET A 148 -10.33 1.27 -4.42
CA MET A 148 -9.74 2.15 -3.41
C MET A 148 -10.86 3.00 -2.77
N MET A 149 -11.11 2.84 -1.48
CA MET A 149 -11.69 3.93 -0.67
C MET A 149 -10.96 3.97 0.65
N GLU A 150 -10.81 5.16 1.20
CA GLU A 150 -10.44 5.37 2.59
C GLU A 150 -11.70 5.87 3.31
N PHE A 151 -12.05 5.24 4.43
CA PHE A 151 -13.03 5.80 5.36
C PHE A 151 -12.23 6.50 6.46
N ASP A 152 -11.92 7.77 6.24
CA ASP A 152 -11.37 8.62 7.31
C ASP A 152 -12.49 9.52 7.84
N LEU A 153 -12.76 9.44 9.14
CA LEU A 153 -13.78 10.23 9.84
C LEU A 153 -13.24 11.61 10.28
N GLY A 154 -12.10 12.05 9.77
CA GLY A 154 -11.60 13.39 10.02
C GLY A 154 -10.10 13.56 9.77
N ILE A 155 -9.80 14.38 8.76
CA ILE A 155 -8.60 15.21 8.66
C ILE A 155 -7.28 14.45 8.51
N PHE A 156 -7.02 13.78 7.39
CA PHE A 156 -5.75 13.87 6.61
C PHE A 156 -6.02 13.38 5.18
N PRO A 157 -5.66 14.12 4.12
CA PRO A 157 -5.85 13.62 2.75
C PRO A 157 -4.90 12.45 2.46
N LEU A 158 -5.42 11.37 1.89
CA LEU A 158 -4.63 10.37 1.17
C LEU A 158 -3.77 11.10 0.12
N VAL A 159 -2.46 11.15 0.34
CA VAL A 159 -1.55 11.73 -0.65
C VAL A 159 -1.10 10.62 -1.58
N VAL A 160 -1.75 10.51 -2.74
CA VAL A 160 -1.28 9.69 -3.86
C VAL A 160 -0.20 10.50 -4.57
N SER A 161 1.06 10.23 -4.25
CA SER A 161 2.18 11.11 -4.66
C SER A 161 2.71 10.86 -6.07
N ASN A 162 2.06 10.01 -6.88
CA ASN A 162 2.35 9.79 -8.30
C ASN A 162 1.15 9.13 -8.99
N VAL A 163 0.99 9.30 -10.31
CA VAL A 163 -0.10 8.66 -11.06
C VAL A 163 0.03 7.14 -11.00
N ILE A 164 -0.84 6.50 -10.20
CA ILE A 164 -1.09 5.07 -10.31
C ILE A 164 -1.61 4.83 -11.72
N ARG A 165 -0.80 4.17 -12.55
CA ARG A 165 -1.23 3.86 -13.92
C ARG A 165 -2.22 2.71 -13.85
N ALA A 166 -3.49 3.02 -14.07
CA ALA A 166 -4.47 1.99 -14.37
C ALA A 166 -4.20 1.49 -15.79
N ARG A 167 -3.85 0.21 -15.94
CA ARG A 167 -3.82 -0.39 -17.27
C ARG A 167 -5.26 -0.52 -17.73
N LYS A 168 -5.65 0.31 -18.71
CA LYS A 168 -6.97 0.19 -19.31
C LYS A 168 -7.05 -1.17 -20.02
N PRO A 169 -8.19 -1.85 -19.95
CA PRO A 169 -8.46 -3.00 -20.80
C PRO A 169 -8.21 -2.76 -22.28
#